data_AF-A0A2A2UZL8-F1
#
_entry.id   AF-A0A2A2UZL8-F1
#
_cell.length_a   1.000
_cell.length_b   1.000
_cell.length_c   1.000
_cell.angle_alpha   90.00
_cell.angle_beta   90.00
_cell.angle_gamma   90.00
#
_symmetry.space_group_name_H-M   'P 1'
#
loop_
_entity.id
_entity.type
_entity.pdbx_description
1 polymer ?
#
loop_
_entity_poly.entity_id
_entity_poly.type
_entity_poly.pdbx_seq_one_letter_code
_entity_poly.pdbx_strand_id
1 'polypeptide(L)'
;MAFYSVLEDGGLPLLLKGREINKSDINHYLERSIKYQYANLDSSSFKKSKRIKVLIIDDLVDTKLNPAYLGKFIENAQEFFDKILFLSDESIRFDEQKIKYFNDFEQFELLQFGYERRDELIKKWHALGREEEITEEELSTLTKTTTTHLDMIVRKNIVPRKPIFILMILQVLDSGKPSDYSLTSHGYCYQRLIEENLNKVKIKPEEIEKYINYLSQLAFYMYEKATYHLNKIQMEQFHTFYKSKFNLGANDHVIEKLLDSKILKLSGDNYSIRYKYIYYFYAAKYMSNHKDCLKFVEYLCTKTHIEKDANILIFITHHTKNDDVIALIAKMTSNIYSNRKEALLDKTDTKFLQEFMSQIPQLVMKQQHDVKQAQKESLKKKDISANQSERFDIESLDDDPEFDCIKDITRSVRAVEILGQIIKNRHASIELGQLKELSTEATKVGLRFLNFYLTSTEQVKTELMDIIHAHLEDNLNLTVEEISKQVRRTFMQLVYQITFNVIRKVSFSVGHKELVNIFSEIALDIETPAFYLIEASMQLEFASTQNNIPKKKLEAIWKKVSSNFLAKRLLQDIVLQYQYFNYVSYQDKAWIATKLEIPLDTQDVVQNYKKPKTLAKKN
;
A
#
# COMPACT_ATOMS: atom_id res chain seq x y z
N MET A 1 -17.17 -21.91 8.81
CA MET A 1 -17.94 -21.54 7.60
C MET A 1 -18.09 -22.74 6.67
N ALA A 2 -17.01 -23.33 6.14
CA ALA A 2 -17.09 -24.53 5.27
C ALA A 2 -17.87 -25.71 5.89
N PHE A 3 -17.63 -26.02 7.16
CA PHE A 3 -18.38 -27.07 7.88
C PHE A 3 -19.90 -26.82 7.86
N TYR A 4 -20.36 -25.61 8.19
CA TYR A 4 -21.79 -25.30 8.21
C TYR A 4 -22.41 -25.27 6.80
N SER A 5 -21.69 -24.74 5.81
CA SER A 5 -22.16 -24.76 4.41
C SER A 5 -22.42 -26.18 3.91
N VAL A 6 -21.52 -27.13 4.20
CA VAL A 6 -21.73 -28.53 3.81
C VAL A 6 -22.94 -29.13 4.52
N LEU A 7 -23.21 -28.75 5.77
CA LEU A 7 -24.41 -29.20 6.48
C LEU A 7 -25.69 -28.63 5.87
N GLU A 8 -25.70 -27.34 5.55
CA GLU A 8 -26.82 -26.64 4.91
C GLU A 8 -27.16 -27.23 3.54
N ASP A 9 -26.14 -27.63 2.77
CA ASP A 9 -26.28 -28.32 1.48
C ASP A 9 -26.68 -29.81 1.61
N GLY A 10 -26.92 -30.30 2.84
CA GLY A 10 -27.33 -31.68 3.08
C GLY A 10 -26.19 -32.70 3.07
N GLY A 11 -24.93 -32.28 3.11
CA GLY A 11 -23.75 -33.13 3.26
C GLY A 11 -23.42 -33.49 4.72
N LEU A 12 -22.40 -34.33 4.93
CA LEU A 12 -21.87 -34.76 6.23
C LEU A 12 -20.38 -34.40 6.33
N PRO A 13 -20.05 -33.21 6.87
CA PRO A 13 -18.66 -32.82 7.05
C PRO A 13 -18.04 -33.46 8.29
N LEU A 14 -16.73 -33.75 8.25
CA LEU A 14 -15.94 -34.09 9.42
C LEU A 14 -14.73 -33.17 9.49
N LEU A 15 -14.60 -32.40 10.57
CA LEU A 15 -13.45 -31.50 10.76
C LEU A 15 -12.35 -32.20 11.58
N LEU A 16 -11.13 -32.22 11.09
CA LEU A 16 -9.94 -32.66 11.83
C LEU A 16 -8.92 -31.52 11.90
N LYS A 17 -8.23 -31.41 13.04
CA LYS A 17 -7.09 -30.50 13.20
C LYS A 17 -5.80 -31.26 12.90
N GLY A 18 -4.91 -30.68 12.08
CA GLY A 18 -3.66 -31.31 11.66
C GLY A 18 -2.83 -31.84 12.82
N ARG A 19 -2.68 -31.05 13.90
CA ARG A 19 -1.99 -31.43 15.14
C ARG A 19 -2.51 -32.72 15.82
N GLU A 20 -3.75 -33.12 15.56
CA GLU A 20 -4.37 -34.33 16.10
C GLU A 20 -4.04 -35.57 15.26
N ILE A 21 -3.60 -35.39 14.01
CA ILE A 21 -3.31 -36.46 13.07
C ILE A 21 -1.88 -36.97 13.31
N ASN A 22 -1.78 -38.16 13.91
CA ASN A 22 -0.53 -38.84 14.27
C ASN A 22 -0.43 -40.30 13.79
N LYS A 23 -1.50 -40.83 13.21
CA LYS A 23 -1.65 -42.14 12.56
C LYS A 23 -2.28 -41.98 11.20
N SER A 24 -1.89 -42.84 10.25
CA SER A 24 -2.38 -42.79 8.87
C SER A 24 -3.76 -43.41 8.67
N ASP A 25 -4.24 -44.25 9.59
CA ASP A 25 -5.60 -44.80 9.49
C ASP A 25 -6.65 -43.79 9.95
N ILE A 26 -7.52 -43.38 9.02
CA ILE A 26 -8.59 -42.41 9.26
C ILE A 26 -9.62 -42.92 10.27
N ASN A 27 -9.83 -44.23 10.37
CA ASN A 27 -10.79 -44.83 11.30
C ASN A 27 -10.46 -44.51 12.76
N HIS A 28 -9.20 -44.26 13.08
CA HIS A 28 -8.77 -43.89 14.43
C HIS A 28 -9.39 -42.59 14.93
N TYR A 29 -9.79 -41.71 14.01
CA TYR A 29 -10.34 -40.39 14.34
C TYR A 29 -11.87 -40.32 14.21
N LEU A 30 -12.47 -41.17 13.37
CA LEU A 30 -13.90 -41.09 13.03
C LEU A 30 -14.79 -41.07 14.28
N GLU A 31 -14.65 -42.07 15.15
CA GLU A 31 -15.56 -42.23 16.30
C GLU A 31 -15.50 -41.04 17.26
N ARG A 32 -14.29 -40.61 17.64
CA ARG A 32 -14.08 -39.47 18.53
C ARG A 32 -14.59 -38.17 17.90
N SER A 33 -14.22 -37.92 16.64
CA SER A 33 -14.54 -36.65 15.97
C SER A 33 -16.04 -36.52 15.66
N ILE A 34 -16.70 -37.63 15.28
CA ILE A 34 -18.15 -37.64 15.05
C ILE A 34 -18.88 -37.38 16.37
N LYS A 35 -18.52 -38.08 17.45
CA LYS A 35 -19.14 -37.88 18.77
C LYS A 35 -18.97 -36.46 19.30
N TYR A 36 -17.85 -35.81 18.98
CA TYR A 36 -17.58 -34.44 19.38
C TYR A 36 -18.38 -33.41 18.55
N GLN A 37 -18.58 -33.66 17.26
CA GLN A 37 -19.16 -32.69 16.32
C GLN A 37 -20.66 -32.87 16.09
N TYR A 38 -21.22 -34.03 16.45
CA TYR A 38 -22.61 -34.37 16.23
C TYR A 38 -23.27 -34.90 17.51
N ALA A 39 -24.45 -34.38 17.84
CA ALA A 39 -25.20 -34.83 19.02
C ALA A 39 -25.88 -36.19 18.82
N ASN A 40 -26.41 -36.46 17.61
CA ASN A 40 -27.29 -37.61 17.32
C ASN A 40 -26.81 -38.45 16.13
N LEU A 41 -25.50 -38.55 15.92
CA LEU A 41 -24.92 -39.34 14.84
C LEU A 41 -23.78 -40.19 15.40
N ASP A 42 -23.87 -41.51 15.23
CA ASP A 42 -22.80 -42.43 15.59
C ASP A 42 -21.92 -42.78 14.36
N SER A 43 -20.75 -43.37 14.63
CA SER A 43 -19.80 -43.76 13.58
C SER A 43 -20.40 -44.75 12.58
N SER A 44 -21.23 -45.68 13.04
CA SER A 44 -21.86 -46.70 12.19
C SER A 44 -22.86 -46.08 11.21
N SER A 45 -23.67 -45.14 11.69
CA SER A 45 -24.68 -44.40 10.92
C SER A 45 -24.02 -43.41 9.97
N PHE A 46 -22.94 -42.75 10.39
CA PHE A 46 -22.11 -41.92 9.51
C PHE A 46 -21.56 -42.73 8.34
N LYS A 47 -20.96 -43.91 8.61
CA LYS A 47 -20.40 -44.80 7.59
C LYS A 47 -21.46 -45.27 6.58
N LYS A 48 -22.64 -45.67 7.06
CA LYS A 48 -23.75 -46.19 6.24
C LYS A 48 -24.54 -45.11 5.49
N SER A 49 -24.38 -43.83 5.87
CA SER A 49 -25.08 -42.73 5.23
C SER A 49 -24.76 -42.63 3.74
N LYS A 50 -25.80 -42.35 2.94
CA LYS A 50 -25.69 -42.05 1.49
C LYS A 50 -25.46 -40.56 1.20
N ARG A 51 -25.43 -39.71 2.23
CA ARG A 51 -25.13 -38.28 2.08
C ARG A 51 -23.67 -38.11 1.67
N ILE A 52 -23.38 -37.04 0.93
CA ILE A 52 -22.02 -36.65 0.56
C ILE A 52 -21.20 -36.42 1.83
N LYS A 53 -20.12 -37.17 2.01
CA LYS A 53 -19.19 -37.07 3.14
C LYS A 53 -18.03 -36.17 2.74
N VAL A 54 -17.77 -35.15 3.54
CA VAL A 54 -16.68 -34.19 3.28
C VAL A 54 -15.70 -34.19 4.44
N LEU A 55 -14.44 -34.51 4.19
CA LEU A 55 -13.39 -34.35 5.20
C LEU A 55 -12.82 -32.94 5.09
N ILE A 56 -12.77 -32.21 6.20
CA ILE A 56 -12.11 -30.91 6.29
C ILE A 56 -10.92 -31.08 7.24
N ILE A 57 -9.71 -30.83 6.75
CA ILE A 57 -8.50 -30.85 7.56
C ILE A 57 -7.99 -29.43 7.67
N ASP A 58 -7.96 -28.91 8.89
CA ASP A 58 -7.49 -27.58 9.19
C ASP A 58 -6.10 -27.61 9.84
N ASP A 59 -5.26 -26.63 9.55
CA ASP A 59 -3.85 -26.57 9.98
C ASP A 59 -3.01 -27.79 9.54
N LEU A 60 -3.09 -28.19 8.27
CA LEU A 60 -2.41 -29.39 7.73
C LEU A 60 -0.88 -29.44 7.99
N VAL A 61 -0.21 -28.29 8.04
CA VAL A 61 1.23 -28.21 8.33
C VAL A 61 1.57 -28.77 9.70
N ASP A 62 0.65 -28.70 10.65
CA ASP A 62 0.86 -29.16 12.03
C ASP A 62 0.70 -30.67 12.21
N THR A 63 0.52 -31.42 11.11
CA THR A 63 0.45 -32.90 11.16
C THR A 63 1.75 -33.52 11.68
N LYS A 64 1.61 -34.58 12.50
CA LYS A 64 2.76 -35.31 13.07
C LYS A 64 3.25 -36.44 12.17
N LEU A 65 2.59 -36.66 11.04
CA LEU A 65 2.94 -37.70 10.08
C LEU A 65 4.13 -37.28 9.22
N ASN A 66 5.03 -38.23 8.96
CA ASN A 66 6.04 -38.05 7.94
C ASN A 66 5.40 -38.11 6.53
N PRO A 67 6.11 -37.71 5.46
CA PRO A 67 5.54 -37.64 4.12
C PRO A 67 4.95 -38.96 3.62
N ALA A 68 5.58 -40.11 3.89
CA ALA A 68 5.08 -41.42 3.45
C ALA A 68 3.75 -41.78 4.12
N TYR A 69 3.65 -41.58 5.45
CA TYR A 69 2.41 -41.85 6.18
C TYR A 69 1.32 -40.80 5.94
N LEU A 70 1.69 -39.58 5.57
CA LEU A 70 0.74 -38.56 5.11
C LEU A 70 0.10 -39.00 3.79
N GLY A 71 0.87 -39.52 2.84
CA GLY A 71 0.34 -40.10 1.60
C GLY A 71 -0.68 -41.21 1.89
N LYS A 72 -0.31 -42.17 2.74
CA LYS A 72 -1.21 -43.25 3.17
C LYS A 72 -2.47 -42.74 3.88
N PHE A 73 -2.36 -41.65 4.65
CA PHE A 73 -3.52 -41.02 5.28
C PHE A 73 -4.48 -40.42 4.24
N ILE A 74 -3.95 -39.75 3.22
CA ILE A 74 -4.74 -39.15 2.15
C ILE A 74 -5.45 -40.25 1.34
N GLU A 75 -4.74 -41.32 0.99
CA GLU A 75 -5.32 -42.49 0.30
C GLU A 75 -6.49 -43.08 1.10
N ASN A 76 -6.29 -43.38 2.39
CA ASN A 76 -7.34 -43.89 3.28
C ASN A 76 -8.53 -42.92 3.38
N ALA A 77 -8.28 -41.62 3.34
CA ALA A 77 -9.34 -40.62 3.38
C ALA A 77 -10.12 -40.54 2.06
N GLN A 78 -9.46 -40.66 0.91
CA GLN A 78 -10.10 -40.68 -0.41
C GLN A 78 -10.99 -41.91 -0.61
N GLU A 79 -10.67 -43.03 0.01
CA GLU A 79 -11.54 -44.22 0.00
C GLU A 79 -12.85 -44.02 0.77
N PHE A 80 -12.86 -43.12 1.76
CA PHE A 80 -13.98 -42.99 2.70
C PHE A 80 -14.83 -41.72 2.49
N PHE A 81 -14.23 -40.64 2.00
CA PHE A 81 -14.86 -39.35 1.82
C PHE A 81 -15.02 -39.00 0.35
N ASP A 82 -16.19 -38.48 -0.02
CA ASP A 82 -16.50 -38.06 -1.39
C ASP A 82 -15.73 -36.79 -1.79
N LYS A 83 -15.44 -35.91 -0.81
CA LYS A 83 -14.62 -34.71 -0.99
C LYS A 83 -13.70 -34.50 0.20
N ILE A 84 -12.52 -33.94 -0.06
CA ILE A 84 -11.57 -33.57 0.99
C ILE A 84 -11.12 -32.13 0.77
N LEU A 85 -11.21 -31.31 1.81
CA LEU A 85 -10.74 -29.94 1.85
C LEU A 85 -9.57 -29.83 2.81
N PHE A 86 -8.41 -29.45 2.30
CA PHE A 86 -7.22 -29.18 3.11
C PHE A 86 -7.05 -27.67 3.27
N LEU A 87 -6.89 -27.21 4.51
CA LEU A 87 -6.48 -25.85 4.85
C LEU A 87 -5.07 -25.91 5.42
N SER A 88 -4.18 -25.11 4.85
CA SER A 88 -2.75 -25.14 5.15
C SER A 88 -2.16 -23.74 5.08
N ASP A 89 -1.07 -23.53 5.82
CA ASP A 89 -0.18 -22.39 5.61
C ASP A 89 0.55 -22.53 4.26
N GLU A 90 0.97 -21.41 3.69
CA GLU A 90 1.69 -21.34 2.40
C GLU A 90 2.98 -22.18 2.37
N SER A 91 3.56 -22.45 3.53
CA SER A 91 4.80 -23.21 3.67
C SER A 91 4.75 -24.62 3.04
N ILE A 92 3.56 -25.23 2.92
CA ILE A 92 3.41 -26.54 2.28
C ILE A 92 3.84 -26.56 0.80
N ARG A 93 3.78 -25.41 0.11
CA ARG A 93 4.19 -25.29 -1.31
C ARG A 93 5.68 -25.54 -1.51
N PHE A 94 6.48 -25.38 -0.45
CA PHE A 94 7.93 -25.54 -0.48
C PHE A 94 8.38 -26.92 0.05
N ASP A 95 7.44 -27.76 0.50
CA ASP A 95 7.73 -29.13 0.94
C ASP A 95 7.47 -30.08 -0.23
N GLU A 96 8.50 -30.26 -1.08
CA GLU A 96 8.43 -31.12 -2.28
C GLU A 96 8.00 -32.56 -1.96
N GLN A 97 8.33 -33.06 -0.77
CA GLN A 97 7.99 -34.41 -0.36
C GLN A 97 6.52 -34.57 -0.02
N LYS A 98 5.87 -33.52 0.49
CA LYS A 98 4.44 -33.51 0.80
C LYS A 98 3.58 -33.04 -0.37
N ILE A 99 4.01 -32.03 -1.11
CA ILE A 99 3.21 -31.39 -2.16
C ILE A 99 2.76 -32.38 -3.24
N LYS A 100 3.58 -33.38 -3.53
CA LYS A 100 3.28 -34.43 -4.53
C LYS A 100 1.99 -35.21 -4.26
N TYR A 101 1.58 -35.34 -2.99
CA TYR A 101 0.34 -36.04 -2.62
C TYR A 101 -0.93 -35.19 -2.82
N PHE A 102 -0.75 -33.91 -3.19
CA PHE A 102 -1.85 -32.97 -3.45
C PHE A 102 -1.97 -32.61 -4.93
N ASN A 103 -1.22 -33.28 -5.83
CA ASN A 103 -1.24 -32.99 -7.26
C ASN A 103 -2.62 -33.24 -7.90
N ASP A 104 -3.37 -34.21 -7.39
CA ASP A 104 -4.72 -34.55 -7.88
C ASP A 104 -5.82 -33.65 -7.29
N PHE A 105 -5.45 -32.69 -6.43
CA PHE A 105 -6.39 -31.75 -5.81
C PHE A 105 -6.35 -30.39 -6.49
N GLU A 106 -7.51 -29.76 -6.60
CA GLU A 106 -7.60 -28.36 -7.00
C GLU A 106 -6.96 -27.46 -5.94
N GLN A 107 -6.07 -26.57 -6.39
CA GLN A 107 -5.30 -25.69 -5.50
C GLN A 107 -5.84 -24.27 -5.55
N PHE A 108 -6.18 -23.74 -4.38
CA PHE A 108 -6.69 -22.38 -4.22
C PHE A 108 -5.81 -21.58 -3.26
N GLU A 109 -5.74 -20.28 -3.47
CA GLU A 109 -5.07 -19.34 -2.57
C GLU A 109 -6.04 -18.31 -2.01
N LEU A 110 -6.04 -18.14 -0.69
CA LEU A 110 -6.75 -17.04 -0.05
C LEU A 110 -5.95 -15.75 -0.21
N LEU A 111 -6.32 -14.99 -1.25
CA LEU A 111 -5.74 -13.68 -1.52
C LEU A 111 -6.04 -12.67 -0.42
N GLN A 112 -5.20 -11.64 -0.34
CA GLN A 112 -5.42 -10.52 0.57
C GLN A 112 -6.62 -9.67 0.12
N PHE A 113 -7.20 -8.90 1.05
CA PHE A 113 -8.28 -7.98 0.70
C PHE A 113 -7.80 -6.87 -0.23
N GLY A 114 -8.53 -6.70 -1.34
CA GLY A 114 -8.46 -5.52 -2.19
C GLY A 114 -9.04 -4.28 -1.53
N TYR A 115 -9.11 -3.16 -2.25
CA TYR A 115 -9.70 -1.91 -1.72
C TYR A 115 -11.20 -2.07 -1.40
N GLU A 116 -11.96 -2.69 -2.30
CA GLU A 116 -13.41 -2.89 -2.14
C GLU A 116 -13.76 -3.72 -0.90
N ARG A 117 -13.10 -4.88 -0.71
CA ARG A 117 -13.34 -5.74 0.47
C ARG A 117 -12.91 -5.08 1.78
N ARG A 118 -11.94 -4.17 1.75
CA ARG A 118 -11.55 -3.37 2.91
C ARG A 118 -12.63 -2.36 3.26
N ASP A 119 -13.11 -1.61 2.26
CA ASP A 119 -14.21 -0.67 2.43
C ASP A 119 -15.47 -1.37 2.97
N GLU A 120 -15.82 -2.54 2.42
CA GLU A 120 -16.94 -3.37 2.91
C GLU A 120 -16.77 -3.78 4.39
N LEU A 121 -15.55 -4.19 4.79
CA LEU A 121 -15.26 -4.57 6.16
C LEU A 121 -15.34 -3.38 7.12
N ILE A 122 -14.82 -2.22 6.71
CA ILE A 122 -14.86 -0.97 7.49
C ILE A 122 -16.31 -0.49 7.64
N LYS A 123 -17.12 -0.57 6.59
CA LYS A 123 -18.56 -0.25 6.66
C LYS A 123 -19.29 -1.14 7.66
N LYS A 124 -19.07 -2.46 7.58
CA LYS A 124 -19.66 -3.42 8.53
C LYS A 124 -19.22 -3.14 9.97
N TRP A 125 -17.97 -2.74 10.17
CA TRP A 125 -17.46 -2.37 11.48
C TRP A 125 -18.18 -1.15 12.06
N HIS A 126 -18.32 -0.06 11.29
CA HIS A 126 -18.98 1.17 11.74
C HIS A 126 -20.50 1.04 11.89
N ALA A 127 -21.14 0.19 11.08
CA ALA A 127 -22.57 -0.06 11.17
C ALA A 127 -22.95 -0.97 12.35
N LEU A 128 -21.97 -1.66 12.97
CA LEU A 128 -22.22 -2.70 13.95
C LEU A 128 -22.96 -2.16 15.18
N GLY A 129 -24.18 -2.62 15.41
CA GLY A 129 -25.06 -2.16 16.50
C GLY A 129 -25.77 -0.82 16.26
N ARG A 130 -25.66 -0.25 15.05
CA ARG A 130 -26.34 0.97 14.60
C ARG A 130 -26.91 0.82 13.19
N GLU A 131 -27.14 -0.41 12.73
CA GLU A 131 -27.48 -0.72 11.34
C GLU A 131 -28.76 -0.02 10.85
N GLU A 132 -29.72 0.19 11.75
CA GLU A 132 -31.00 0.85 11.47
C GLU A 132 -30.96 2.37 11.68
N GLU A 133 -29.95 2.89 12.39
CA GLU A 133 -29.87 4.29 12.81
C GLU A 133 -28.88 5.12 11.99
N ILE A 134 -27.78 4.51 11.54
CA ILE A 134 -26.70 5.21 10.84
C ILE A 134 -27.13 5.59 9.42
N THR A 135 -26.98 6.87 9.06
CA THR A 135 -27.28 7.33 7.70
C THR A 135 -26.19 6.89 6.72
N GLU A 136 -26.53 6.72 5.44
CA GLU A 136 -25.55 6.37 4.40
C GLU A 136 -24.42 7.41 4.29
N GLU A 137 -24.76 8.67 4.55
CA GLU A 137 -23.82 9.80 4.55
C GLU A 137 -22.84 9.76 5.74
N GLU A 138 -23.34 9.50 6.95
CA GLU A 138 -22.51 9.32 8.15
C GLU A 138 -21.57 8.12 7.98
N LEU A 139 -22.12 6.98 7.54
CA LEU A 139 -21.37 5.76 7.29
C LEU A 139 -20.26 5.98 6.25
N SER A 140 -20.55 6.67 5.14
CA SER A 140 -19.56 6.99 4.11
C SER A 140 -18.45 7.88 4.66
N THR A 141 -18.77 8.83 5.54
CA THR A 141 -17.79 9.75 6.14
C THR A 141 -16.84 8.98 7.07
N LEU A 142 -17.39 8.21 8.01
CA LEU A 142 -16.62 7.38 8.94
C LEU A 142 -15.74 6.37 8.19
N THR A 143 -16.31 5.73 7.16
CA THR A 143 -15.58 4.77 6.32
C THR A 143 -14.41 5.45 5.61
N LYS A 144 -14.60 6.65 5.05
CA LYS A 144 -13.52 7.40 4.38
C LYS A 144 -12.40 7.74 5.36
N THR A 145 -12.73 8.30 6.51
CA THR A 145 -11.75 8.67 7.55
C THR A 145 -10.94 7.45 8.01
N THR A 146 -11.62 6.35 8.32
CA THR A 146 -10.96 5.11 8.75
C THR A 146 -10.15 4.47 7.63
N THR A 147 -10.62 4.50 6.38
CA THR A 147 -9.86 4.01 5.21
C THR A 147 -8.57 4.79 5.04
N THR A 148 -8.60 6.12 5.17
CA THR A 148 -7.40 6.96 5.11
C THR A 148 -6.40 6.58 6.20
N HIS A 149 -6.84 6.40 7.44
CA HIS A 149 -5.97 5.94 8.53
C HIS A 149 -5.41 4.53 8.28
N LEU A 150 -6.25 3.61 7.83
CA LEU A 150 -5.88 2.23 7.54
C LEU A 150 -4.87 2.13 6.40
N ASP A 151 -5.07 2.84 5.29
CA ASP A 151 -4.17 2.85 4.15
C ASP A 151 -2.79 3.42 4.52
N MET A 152 -2.74 4.39 5.45
CA MET A 152 -1.47 4.88 5.99
C MET A 152 -0.72 3.84 6.83
N ILE A 153 -1.43 2.98 7.59
CA ILE A 153 -0.83 1.92 8.43
C ILE A 153 -0.46 0.68 7.59
N VAL A 154 -1.30 0.29 6.64
CA VAL A 154 -1.09 -0.91 5.82
C VAL A 154 -0.01 -0.69 4.75
N ARG A 155 0.21 0.58 4.37
CA ARG A 155 1.17 1.12 3.38
C ARG A 155 2.03 0.08 2.66
N LYS A 156 1.85 -0.03 1.33
CA LYS A 156 2.65 -0.88 0.42
C LYS A 156 2.85 -2.33 0.92
N ASN A 157 1.85 -2.91 1.60
CA ASN A 157 1.91 -4.29 2.14
C ASN A 157 2.93 -4.52 3.27
N ILE A 158 3.34 -3.47 3.99
CA ILE A 158 4.20 -3.63 5.18
C ILE A 158 3.45 -4.45 6.24
N VAL A 159 2.17 -4.14 6.46
CA VAL A 159 1.22 -5.00 7.18
C VAL A 159 0.41 -5.80 6.16
N PRO A 160 0.24 -7.12 6.34
CA PRO A 160 -0.60 -7.90 5.43
C PRO A 160 -2.05 -7.41 5.42
N ARG A 161 -2.66 -7.28 4.24
CA ARG A 161 -4.07 -6.91 4.08
C ARG A 161 -5.03 -8.08 4.31
N LYS A 162 -4.75 -8.92 5.31
CA LYS A 162 -5.66 -10.01 5.70
C LYS A 162 -6.71 -9.47 6.69
N PRO A 163 -7.93 -10.03 6.72
CA PRO A 163 -9.03 -9.50 7.52
C PRO A 163 -8.68 -9.29 9.00
N ILE A 164 -7.94 -10.23 9.59
CA ILE A 164 -7.55 -10.15 10.99
C ILE A 164 -6.67 -8.93 11.30
N PHE A 165 -5.77 -8.54 10.41
CA PHE A 165 -4.93 -7.35 10.62
C PHE A 165 -5.74 -6.07 10.50
N ILE A 166 -6.67 -6.01 9.55
CA ILE A 166 -7.58 -4.89 9.39
C ILE A 166 -8.43 -4.74 10.66
N LEU A 167 -9.01 -5.83 11.16
CA LEU A 167 -9.81 -5.83 12.39
C LEU A 167 -8.99 -5.40 13.61
N MET A 168 -7.75 -5.89 13.77
CA MET A 168 -6.90 -5.43 14.87
C MET A 168 -6.60 -3.93 14.77
N ILE A 169 -6.34 -3.41 13.57
CA ILE A 169 -6.15 -1.96 13.35
C ILE A 169 -7.43 -1.20 13.72
N LEU A 170 -8.60 -1.65 13.26
CA LEU A 170 -9.89 -1.02 13.57
C LEU A 170 -10.15 -1.00 15.07
N GLN A 171 -9.91 -2.11 15.75
CA GLN A 171 -10.03 -2.21 17.21
C GLN A 171 -9.09 -1.24 17.92
N VAL A 172 -7.83 -1.10 17.48
CA VAL A 172 -6.87 -0.14 18.06
C VAL A 172 -7.32 1.30 17.81
N LEU A 173 -7.84 1.61 16.61
CA LEU A 173 -8.33 2.94 16.26
C LEU A 173 -9.56 3.33 17.09
N ASP A 174 -10.43 2.38 17.43
CA ASP A 174 -11.65 2.63 18.22
C ASP A 174 -11.40 2.63 19.73
N SER A 175 -10.48 1.80 20.22
CA SER A 175 -10.17 1.70 21.66
C SER A 175 -9.18 2.75 22.18
N GLY A 176 -8.54 3.52 21.28
CA GLY A 176 -7.58 4.56 21.64
C GLY A 176 -8.22 5.72 22.40
N LYS A 177 -7.59 6.20 23.48
CA LYS A 177 -7.99 7.46 24.12
C LYS A 177 -7.56 8.65 23.23
N PRO A 178 -8.31 9.75 23.17
CA PRO A 178 -7.94 10.97 22.43
C PRO A 178 -6.51 11.49 22.74
N SER A 179 -6.01 11.26 23.96
CA SER A 179 -4.65 11.60 24.40
C SER A 179 -3.55 10.73 23.77
N ASP A 180 -3.85 9.50 23.36
CA ASP A 180 -2.89 8.54 22.80
C ASP A 180 -2.60 8.82 21.31
N TYR A 181 -3.40 9.67 20.65
CA TYR A 181 -3.17 10.11 19.27
C TYR A 181 -2.11 11.22 19.14
N SER A 182 -1.61 11.75 20.27
CA SER A 182 -0.70 12.91 20.31
C SER A 182 0.76 12.57 19.96
N LEU A 183 1.13 11.29 19.94
CA LEU A 183 2.40 10.81 19.41
C LEU A 183 2.14 9.65 18.45
N THR A 184 1.95 10.00 17.18
CA THR A 184 2.08 9.09 16.03
C THR A 184 1.16 7.87 16.09
N SER A 185 -0.13 8.08 15.77
CA SER A 185 -1.16 7.02 15.70
C SER A 185 -0.72 5.75 14.96
N HIS A 186 0.23 5.87 14.01
CA HIS A 186 0.77 4.77 13.23
C HIS A 186 1.72 3.86 14.01
N GLY A 187 2.82 4.36 14.57
CA GLY A 187 3.79 3.51 15.25
C GLY A 187 3.24 2.94 16.57
N TYR A 188 2.33 3.66 17.22
CA TYR A 188 1.52 3.08 18.30
C TYR A 188 0.70 1.88 17.82
N CYS A 189 0.02 1.97 16.67
CA CYS A 189 -0.69 0.83 16.10
C CYS A 189 0.23 -0.36 15.81
N TYR A 190 1.41 -0.13 15.23
CA TYR A 190 2.40 -1.19 15.02
C TYR A 190 2.87 -1.84 16.33
N GLN A 191 3.15 -1.01 17.35
CA GLN A 191 3.52 -1.48 18.67
C GLN A 191 2.41 -2.36 19.27
N ARG A 192 1.16 -1.90 19.23
CA ARG A 192 0.00 -2.66 19.73
C ARG A 192 -0.20 -3.98 18.99
N LEU A 193 -0.08 -3.99 17.67
CA LEU A 193 -0.16 -5.22 16.87
C LEU A 193 0.91 -6.26 17.28
N ILE A 194 2.10 -5.80 17.65
CA ILE A 194 3.18 -6.69 18.13
C ILE A 194 2.92 -7.16 19.55
N GLU A 195 2.53 -6.24 20.44
CA GLU A 195 2.18 -6.56 21.84
C GLU A 195 1.03 -7.56 21.94
N GLU A 196 -0.01 -7.43 21.09
CA GLU A 196 -1.11 -8.40 21.04
C GLU A 196 -0.64 -9.81 20.69
N ASN A 197 0.35 -9.94 19.80
CA ASN A 197 0.93 -11.25 19.46
C ASN A 197 1.72 -11.84 20.63
N LEU A 198 2.44 -11.02 21.40
CA LEU A 198 3.12 -11.45 22.63
C LEU A 198 2.11 -11.86 23.73
N ASN A 199 1.02 -11.10 23.88
CA ASN A 199 -0.03 -11.35 24.86
C ASN A 199 -0.76 -12.67 24.61
N LYS A 200 -0.94 -13.09 23.34
CA LYS A 200 -1.55 -14.38 22.98
C LYS A 200 -0.80 -15.59 23.56
N VAL A 201 0.50 -15.47 23.80
CA VAL A 201 1.34 -16.53 24.41
C VAL A 201 1.45 -16.38 25.92
N LYS A 202 0.62 -15.52 26.53
CA LYS A 202 0.58 -15.28 27.99
C LYS A 202 1.95 -14.87 28.56
N ILE A 203 2.73 -14.12 27.79
CA ILE A 203 3.95 -13.49 28.30
C ILE A 203 3.54 -12.50 29.40
N LYS A 204 4.20 -12.58 30.56
CA LYS A 204 3.90 -11.67 31.67
C LYS A 204 4.28 -10.24 31.27
N PRO A 205 3.51 -9.21 31.66
CA PRO A 205 3.82 -7.81 31.35
C PRO A 205 5.24 -7.40 31.73
N GLU A 206 5.73 -7.89 32.87
CA GLU A 206 7.08 -7.64 33.39
C GLU A 206 8.20 -8.18 32.48
N GLU A 207 7.92 -9.21 31.67
CA GLU A 207 8.90 -9.78 30.75
C GLU A 207 8.88 -9.13 29.36
N ILE A 208 7.89 -8.30 29.02
CA ILE A 208 7.73 -7.78 27.65
C ILE A 208 8.99 -7.06 27.16
N GLU A 209 9.62 -6.26 28.02
CA GLU A 209 10.84 -5.52 27.68
C GLU A 209 12.00 -6.45 27.27
N LYS A 210 12.08 -7.66 27.83
CA LYS A 210 13.06 -8.68 27.45
C LYS A 210 12.88 -9.09 25.98
N TYR A 211 11.65 -9.33 25.53
CA TYR A 211 11.37 -9.71 24.14
C TYR A 211 11.55 -8.53 23.19
N ILE A 212 11.18 -7.32 23.60
CA ILE A 212 11.42 -6.09 22.84
C ILE A 212 12.92 -5.90 22.59
N ASN A 213 13.76 -6.03 23.62
CA ASN A 213 15.21 -5.90 23.46
C ASN A 213 15.77 -7.01 22.57
N TYR A 214 15.36 -8.27 22.80
CA TYR A 214 15.80 -9.40 21.98
C TYR A 214 15.46 -9.21 20.49
N LEU A 215 14.24 -8.79 20.18
CA LEU A 215 13.79 -8.50 18.82
C LEU A 215 14.53 -7.31 18.20
N SER A 216 14.83 -6.26 18.99
CA SER A 216 15.61 -5.10 18.53
C SER A 216 17.04 -5.51 18.14
N GLN A 217 17.70 -6.29 18.98
CA GLN A 217 19.05 -6.82 18.71
C GLN A 217 19.05 -7.77 17.49
N LEU A 218 18.05 -8.66 17.40
CA LEU A 218 17.93 -9.62 16.30
C LEU A 218 17.69 -8.91 14.96
N ALA A 219 16.77 -7.94 14.94
CA ALA A 219 16.48 -7.16 13.75
C ALA A 219 17.73 -6.40 13.28
N PHE A 220 18.46 -5.75 14.18
CA PHE A 220 19.70 -5.06 13.77
C PHE A 220 20.78 -6.04 13.28
N TYR A 221 20.93 -7.21 13.92
CA TYR A 221 21.86 -8.25 13.46
C TYR A 221 21.55 -8.72 12.03
N MET A 222 20.27 -8.96 11.73
CA MET A 222 19.81 -9.32 10.38
C MET A 222 20.07 -8.20 9.37
N TYR A 223 19.86 -6.94 9.78
CA TYR A 223 20.14 -5.77 8.95
C TYR A 223 21.63 -5.66 8.61
N GLU A 224 22.51 -5.79 9.60
CA GLU A 224 23.97 -5.72 9.42
C GLU A 224 24.51 -6.85 8.53
N LYS A 225 23.92 -8.05 8.63
CA LYS A 225 24.24 -9.18 7.77
C LYS A 225 23.57 -9.13 6.39
N ALA A 226 22.79 -8.09 6.10
CA ALA A 226 22.03 -7.92 4.86
C ALA A 226 21.17 -9.15 4.50
N THR A 227 20.55 -9.81 5.50
CA THR A 227 19.75 -11.02 5.31
C THR A 227 18.37 -10.92 5.98
N TYR A 228 17.38 -11.58 5.39
CA TYR A 228 16.05 -11.79 5.97
C TYR A 228 15.88 -13.16 6.62
N HIS A 229 16.86 -14.05 6.46
CA HIS A 229 16.83 -15.43 6.90
C HIS A 229 18.12 -15.80 7.62
N LEU A 230 17.99 -16.42 8.78
CA LEU A 230 19.10 -16.97 9.54
C LEU A 230 18.94 -18.49 9.58
N ASN A 231 19.94 -19.23 9.12
CA ASN A 231 19.95 -20.67 9.35
C ASN A 231 20.15 -20.97 10.86
N LYS A 232 19.97 -22.23 11.25
CA LYS A 232 20.13 -22.66 12.64
C LYS A 232 21.45 -22.23 13.28
N ILE A 233 22.57 -22.37 12.57
CA ILE A 233 23.90 -22.01 13.06
C ILE A 233 24.00 -20.50 13.31
N GLN A 234 23.55 -19.68 12.37
CA GLN A 234 23.55 -18.22 12.49
C GLN A 234 22.64 -17.75 13.63
N MET A 235 21.48 -18.40 13.81
CA MET A 235 20.56 -18.11 14.91
C MET A 235 21.19 -18.45 16.28
N GLU A 236 21.87 -19.60 16.39
CA GLU A 236 22.60 -19.99 17.60
C GLU A 236 23.77 -19.04 17.90
N GLN A 237 24.50 -18.60 16.87
CA GLN A 237 25.56 -17.60 17.00
C GLN A 237 25.02 -16.27 17.53
N PHE A 238 23.94 -15.76 16.93
CA PHE A 238 23.27 -14.55 17.41
C PHE A 238 22.81 -14.71 18.87
N HIS A 239 22.17 -15.83 19.19
CA HIS A 239 21.64 -16.09 20.51
C HIS A 239 22.74 -16.14 21.58
N THR A 240 23.87 -16.78 21.26
CA THR A 240 25.07 -16.81 22.12
C THR A 240 25.67 -15.43 22.32
N PHE A 241 25.76 -14.63 21.24
CA PHE A 241 26.21 -13.24 21.30
C PHE A 241 25.27 -12.37 22.14
N TYR A 242 23.95 -12.57 22.07
CA TYR A 242 23.00 -11.86 22.91
C TYR A 242 23.20 -12.19 24.39
N LYS A 243 23.35 -13.48 24.72
CA LYS A 243 23.60 -13.96 26.10
C LYS A 243 24.86 -13.42 26.73
N SER A 244 25.90 -13.15 25.93
CA SER A 244 27.14 -12.56 26.46
C SER A 244 27.00 -11.08 26.85
N LYS A 245 25.94 -10.40 26.36
CA LYS A 245 25.69 -8.97 26.61
C LYS A 245 24.49 -8.71 27.54
N PHE A 246 23.50 -9.58 27.53
CA PHE A 246 22.22 -9.37 28.24
C PHE A 246 21.82 -10.60 29.04
N ASN A 247 21.20 -10.39 30.20
CA ASN A 247 20.72 -11.47 31.06
C ASN A 247 19.34 -11.97 30.57
N LEU A 248 19.27 -13.24 30.14
CA LEU A 248 18.01 -13.91 29.76
C LEU A 248 17.37 -14.72 30.90
N GLY A 249 18.07 -14.88 32.03
CA GLY A 249 17.66 -15.77 33.12
C GLY A 249 17.97 -17.24 32.82
N ALA A 250 17.69 -18.11 33.81
CA ALA A 250 18.05 -19.53 33.76
C ALA A 250 17.16 -20.39 32.82
N ASN A 251 15.91 -19.98 32.59
CA ASN A 251 14.94 -20.69 31.74
C ASN A 251 14.70 -19.90 30.45
N ASP A 252 15.67 -19.94 29.55
CA ASP A 252 15.62 -19.19 28.30
C ASP A 252 14.85 -19.95 27.20
N HIS A 253 13.59 -19.56 27.03
CA HIS A 253 12.69 -20.03 25.98
C HIS A 253 12.28 -18.88 25.04
N VAL A 254 13.14 -17.86 24.87
CA VAL A 254 12.75 -16.65 24.11
C VAL A 254 12.43 -16.99 22.65
N ILE A 255 13.26 -17.79 21.98
CA ILE A 255 13.04 -18.18 20.57
C ILE A 255 11.73 -18.97 20.43
N GLU A 256 11.48 -19.94 21.31
CA GLU A 256 10.27 -20.77 21.30
C GLU A 256 9.01 -19.92 21.46
N LYS A 257 8.97 -19.03 22.46
CA LYS A 257 7.82 -18.12 22.64
C LYS A 257 7.64 -17.14 21.47
N LEU A 258 8.72 -16.72 20.82
CA LEU A 258 8.65 -15.87 19.64
C LEU A 258 8.11 -16.62 18.41
N LEU A 259 8.38 -17.93 18.28
CA LEU A 259 7.76 -18.80 17.29
C LEU A 259 6.27 -19.03 17.60
N ASP A 260 5.94 -19.30 18.86
CA ASP A 260 4.56 -19.51 19.31
C ASP A 260 3.68 -18.27 19.12
N SER A 261 4.25 -17.08 19.38
CA SER A 261 3.57 -15.78 19.16
C SER A 261 3.45 -15.41 17.69
N LYS A 262 3.98 -16.25 16.79
CA LYS A 262 3.99 -16.02 15.33
C LYS A 262 4.76 -14.75 14.94
N ILE A 263 5.65 -14.26 15.80
CA ILE A 263 6.56 -13.14 15.52
C ILE A 263 7.76 -13.64 14.72
N LEU A 264 8.30 -14.80 15.08
CA LEU A 264 9.25 -15.54 14.27
C LEU A 264 8.52 -16.60 13.42
N LYS A 265 9.12 -16.91 12.28
CA LYS A 265 8.71 -18.01 11.39
C LYS A 265 9.94 -18.89 11.15
N LEU A 266 9.75 -20.20 11.30
CA LEU A 266 10.69 -21.22 10.85
C LEU A 266 10.17 -21.77 9.52
N SER A 267 10.97 -21.68 8.45
CA SER A 267 10.65 -22.23 7.12
C SER A 267 11.81 -23.11 6.67
N GLY A 268 11.60 -24.42 6.60
CA GLY A 268 12.71 -25.37 6.56
C GLY A 268 13.61 -25.18 7.79
N ASP A 269 14.92 -24.99 7.56
CA ASP A 269 15.92 -24.74 8.61
C ASP A 269 16.23 -23.26 8.85
N ASN A 270 15.44 -22.34 8.26
CA ASN A 270 15.68 -20.91 8.32
C ASN A 270 14.68 -20.18 9.21
N TYR A 271 15.21 -19.40 10.15
CA TYR A 271 14.50 -18.46 11.01
C TYR A 271 14.36 -17.11 10.31
N SER A 272 13.18 -16.51 10.42
CA SER A 272 12.92 -15.14 9.94
C SER A 272 11.94 -14.44 10.86
N ILE A 273 12.00 -13.11 10.91
CA ILE A 273 10.92 -12.31 11.48
C ILE A 273 9.74 -12.37 10.52
N ARG A 274 8.60 -12.86 10.99
CA ARG A 274 7.47 -13.31 10.15
C ARG A 274 6.92 -12.22 9.23
N TYR A 275 6.92 -10.97 9.70
CA TYR A 275 6.38 -9.85 8.96
C TYR A 275 7.41 -8.72 8.85
N LYS A 276 7.52 -8.15 7.64
CA LYS A 276 8.42 -7.03 7.32
C LYS A 276 8.26 -5.85 8.30
N TYR A 277 7.04 -5.51 8.69
CA TYR A 277 6.80 -4.41 9.62
C TYR A 277 7.44 -4.63 10.99
N ILE A 278 7.42 -5.87 11.52
CA ILE A 278 8.02 -6.19 12.81
C ILE A 278 9.54 -6.02 12.71
N TYR A 279 10.12 -6.51 11.62
CA TYR A 279 11.54 -6.37 11.34
C TYR A 279 11.95 -4.90 11.26
N TYR A 280 11.29 -4.10 10.42
CA TYR A 280 11.63 -2.69 10.22
C TYR A 280 11.42 -1.87 11.51
N PHE A 281 10.34 -2.14 12.25
CA PHE A 281 10.03 -1.47 13.52
C PHE A 281 11.14 -1.70 14.56
N TYR A 282 11.56 -2.94 14.76
CA TYR A 282 12.60 -3.26 15.75
C TYR A 282 14.01 -2.90 15.30
N ALA A 283 14.31 -2.96 14.00
CA ALA A 283 15.57 -2.42 13.47
C ALA A 283 15.68 -0.91 13.75
N ALA A 284 14.60 -0.17 13.50
CA ALA A 284 14.53 1.25 13.80
C ALA A 284 14.64 1.54 15.30
N LYS A 285 13.98 0.75 16.16
CA LYS A 285 14.09 0.87 17.62
C LYS A 285 15.52 0.68 18.13
N TYR A 286 16.26 -0.27 17.56
CA TYR A 286 17.69 -0.41 17.87
C TYR A 286 18.47 0.83 17.44
N MET A 287 18.33 1.23 16.18
CA MET A 287 19.11 2.34 15.60
C MET A 287 18.83 3.67 16.31
N SER A 288 17.58 3.94 16.68
CA SER A 288 17.17 5.17 17.37
C SER A 288 17.80 5.32 18.76
N ASN A 289 18.01 4.19 19.45
CA ASN A 289 18.53 4.15 20.82
C ASN A 289 20.05 3.96 20.88
N HIS A 290 20.69 3.74 19.73
CA HIS A 290 22.13 3.52 19.66
C HIS A 290 22.90 4.86 19.64
N LYS A 291 24.10 4.88 20.21
CA LYS A 291 24.98 6.07 20.23
C LYS A 291 25.32 6.63 18.84
N ASP A 292 25.36 5.75 17.83
CA ASP A 292 25.63 6.08 16.43
C ASP A 292 24.35 6.37 15.61
N CYS A 293 23.22 6.68 16.27
CA CYS A 293 21.93 6.95 15.64
C CYS A 293 22.02 7.92 14.44
N LEU A 294 22.74 9.05 14.59
CA LEU A 294 22.92 10.02 13.51
C LEU A 294 23.62 9.43 12.28
N LYS A 295 24.61 8.55 12.46
CA LYS A 295 25.30 7.87 11.34
C LYS A 295 24.37 6.87 10.64
N PHE A 296 23.55 6.14 11.39
CA PHE A 296 22.56 5.24 10.80
C PHE A 296 21.54 6.04 9.98
N VAL A 297 21.06 7.16 10.52
CA VAL A 297 20.12 8.05 9.84
C VAL A 297 20.71 8.61 8.55
N GLU A 298 21.97 9.07 8.59
CA GLU A 298 22.68 9.55 7.41
C GLU A 298 22.76 8.47 6.33
N TYR A 299 23.18 7.26 6.70
CA TYR A 299 23.23 6.12 5.78
C TYR A 299 21.86 5.79 5.17
N LEU A 300 20.82 5.68 6.00
CA LEU A 300 19.46 5.37 5.55
C LEU A 300 18.91 6.44 4.59
N CYS A 301 19.22 7.72 4.81
CA CYS A 301 18.79 8.80 3.94
C CYS A 301 19.32 8.65 2.50
N THR A 302 20.57 8.15 2.34
CA THR A 302 21.16 7.90 1.00
C THR A 302 20.48 6.76 0.23
N LYS A 303 19.86 5.83 0.98
CA LYS A 303 19.22 4.61 0.47
C LYS A 303 17.69 4.65 0.51
N THR A 304 17.09 5.83 0.57
CA THR A 304 15.63 5.99 0.61
C THR A 304 14.87 5.43 -0.59
N HIS A 305 15.53 5.09 -1.71
CA HIS A 305 14.90 4.33 -2.81
C HIS A 305 14.58 2.88 -2.41
N ILE A 306 15.35 2.31 -1.46
CA ILE A 306 15.16 0.95 -0.95
C ILE A 306 13.97 0.93 0.03
N GLU A 307 13.04 0.01 -0.16
CA GLU A 307 11.84 -0.13 0.69
C GLU A 307 12.18 -0.29 2.17
N LYS A 308 13.12 -1.20 2.49
CA LYS A 308 13.58 -1.48 3.86
C LYS A 308 14.05 -0.19 4.54
N ASP A 309 14.97 0.53 3.91
CA ASP A 309 15.66 1.66 4.52
C ASP A 309 14.73 2.87 4.69
N ALA A 310 13.87 3.13 3.71
CA ALA A 310 12.84 4.16 3.82
C ALA A 310 11.87 3.90 4.98
N ASN A 311 11.43 2.64 5.15
CA ASN A 311 10.51 2.28 6.23
C ASN A 311 11.18 2.30 7.61
N ILE A 312 12.43 1.85 7.72
CA ILE A 312 13.22 1.99 8.95
C ILE A 312 13.33 3.47 9.33
N LEU A 313 13.62 4.36 8.36
CA LEU A 313 13.71 5.79 8.62
C LEU A 313 12.40 6.37 9.16
N ILE A 314 11.24 5.94 8.63
CA ILE A 314 9.92 6.34 9.15
C ILE A 314 9.73 5.85 10.58
N PHE A 315 10.08 4.60 10.89
CA PHE A 315 9.99 4.09 12.26
C PHE A 315 10.98 4.79 13.22
N ILE A 316 12.14 5.25 12.74
CA ILE A 316 13.04 6.08 13.56
C ILE A 316 12.34 7.36 14.00
N THR A 317 11.59 8.03 13.10
CA THR A 317 10.82 9.24 13.45
C THR A 317 9.76 9.01 14.53
N HIS A 318 9.32 7.76 14.70
CA HIS A 318 8.43 7.35 15.79
C HIS A 318 9.20 7.09 17.09
N HIS A 319 10.31 6.37 17.01
CA HIS A 319 11.05 5.92 18.20
C HIS A 319 11.89 7.01 18.86
N THR A 320 12.21 8.09 18.14
CA THR A 320 13.03 9.17 18.65
C THR A 320 12.22 10.45 18.92
N LYS A 321 12.58 11.13 20.01
CA LYS A 321 12.20 12.53 20.26
C LYS A 321 13.39 13.49 20.08
N ASN A 322 14.55 12.97 19.67
CA ASN A 322 15.75 13.78 19.49
C ASN A 322 15.60 14.69 18.27
N ASP A 323 15.61 16.00 18.50
CA ASP A 323 15.43 17.00 17.45
C ASP A 323 16.58 17.02 16.44
N ASP A 324 17.81 16.66 16.84
CA ASP A 324 18.95 16.55 15.92
C ASP A 324 18.73 15.45 14.89
N VAL A 325 18.13 14.32 15.30
CA VAL A 325 17.80 13.22 14.39
C VAL A 325 16.75 13.68 13.38
N ILE A 326 15.70 14.34 13.85
CA ILE A 326 14.64 14.84 12.98
C ILE A 326 15.15 15.93 12.04
N ALA A 327 15.97 16.84 12.53
CA ALA A 327 16.61 17.89 11.74
C ALA A 327 17.53 17.30 10.67
N LEU A 328 18.29 16.25 10.98
CA LEU A 328 19.14 15.55 10.01
C LEU A 328 18.30 14.88 8.92
N ILE A 329 17.22 14.18 9.29
CA ILE A 329 16.30 13.55 8.32
C ILE A 329 15.70 14.64 7.42
N ALA A 330 15.19 15.71 8.01
CA ALA A 330 14.62 16.83 7.27
C ALA A 330 15.64 17.42 6.30
N LYS A 331 16.83 17.77 6.77
CA LYS A 331 17.91 18.34 5.96
C LYS A 331 18.27 17.44 4.77
N MET A 332 18.48 16.15 4.99
CA MET A 332 18.92 15.24 3.92
C MET A 332 17.80 14.95 2.92
N THR A 333 16.58 14.74 3.39
CA THR A 333 15.43 14.46 2.50
C THR A 333 14.98 15.69 1.71
N SER A 334 15.10 16.88 2.30
CA SER A 334 14.86 18.16 1.61
C SER A 334 15.94 18.52 0.58
N ASN A 335 17.09 17.84 0.54
CA ASN A 335 18.14 18.08 -0.45
C ASN A 335 18.01 17.24 -1.73
N ILE A 336 17.01 16.37 -1.83
CA ILE A 336 16.78 15.55 -3.04
C ILE A 336 16.35 16.46 -4.21
N TYR A 337 17.08 16.38 -5.33
CA TYR A 337 17.01 17.33 -6.46
C TYR A 337 17.36 18.79 -6.13
N SER A 338 18.22 19.06 -5.14
CA SER A 338 18.61 20.43 -4.76
C SER A 338 19.18 21.30 -5.90
N ASN A 339 19.68 20.68 -6.97
CA ASN A 339 20.16 21.36 -8.18
C ASN A 339 19.06 21.73 -9.20
N ARG A 340 17.80 21.33 -8.95
CA ARG A 340 16.64 21.65 -9.79
C ARG A 340 15.82 22.75 -9.14
N LYS A 341 15.17 23.56 -9.97
CA LYS A 341 14.17 24.53 -9.53
C LYS A 341 12.83 23.83 -9.31
N GLU A 342 11.99 24.40 -8.46
CA GLU A 342 10.62 23.96 -8.28
C GLU A 342 9.77 24.28 -9.51
N ALA A 343 8.81 23.41 -9.83
CA ALA A 343 7.74 23.76 -10.76
C ALA A 343 6.80 24.77 -10.11
N LEU A 344 6.63 25.92 -10.77
CA LEU A 344 5.68 26.98 -10.43
C LEU A 344 4.30 26.71 -11.03
N LEU A 345 4.24 25.95 -12.12
CA LEU A 345 3.04 25.71 -12.95
C LEU A 345 2.41 26.99 -13.51
N ASP A 346 3.22 28.04 -13.68
CA ASP A 346 2.81 29.27 -14.31
C ASP A 346 3.05 29.22 -15.84
N LYS A 347 3.04 30.38 -16.51
CA LYS A 347 3.26 30.46 -17.96
C LYS A 347 4.69 30.07 -18.36
N THR A 348 5.67 30.17 -17.45
CA THR A 348 7.07 29.85 -17.75
C THR A 348 7.25 28.34 -17.93
N ASP A 349 6.72 27.55 -17.00
CA ASP A 349 6.80 26.07 -17.05
C ASP A 349 5.94 25.45 -18.17
N THR A 350 4.93 26.18 -18.66
CA THR A 350 3.94 25.65 -19.62
C THR A 350 4.09 26.18 -21.04
N LYS A 351 5.07 27.06 -21.27
CA LYS A 351 5.31 27.69 -22.57
C LYS A 351 5.59 26.66 -23.67
N PHE A 352 6.44 25.67 -23.38
CA PHE A 352 6.79 24.61 -24.33
C PHE A 352 5.57 23.80 -24.78
N LEU A 353 4.56 23.62 -23.91
CA LEU A 353 3.33 22.91 -24.26
C LEU A 353 2.56 23.68 -25.34
N GLN A 354 2.41 24.99 -25.17
CA GLN A 354 1.70 25.82 -26.16
C GLN A 354 2.43 25.86 -27.51
N GLU A 355 3.75 26.04 -27.47
CA GLU A 355 4.59 26.05 -28.67
C GLU A 355 4.54 24.70 -29.38
N PHE A 356 4.73 23.60 -28.66
CA PHE A 356 4.70 22.26 -29.24
C PHE A 356 3.32 21.92 -29.83
N MET A 357 2.24 22.26 -29.13
CA MET A 357 0.87 22.04 -29.60
C MET A 357 0.62 22.75 -30.94
N SER A 358 1.20 23.93 -31.17
CA SER A 358 1.09 24.65 -32.44
C SER A 358 1.84 23.96 -33.59
N GLN A 359 2.92 23.22 -33.28
CA GLN A 359 3.79 22.56 -34.27
C GLN A 359 3.31 21.17 -34.70
N ILE A 360 2.52 20.47 -33.86
CA ILE A 360 2.06 19.09 -34.13
C ILE A 360 1.45 18.90 -35.54
N PRO A 361 0.55 19.76 -36.06
CA PRO A 361 -0.03 19.54 -37.39
C PRO A 361 1.02 19.50 -38.50
N GLN A 362 2.03 20.35 -38.42
CA GLN A 362 3.12 20.38 -39.41
C GLN A 362 4.02 19.14 -39.29
N LEU A 363 4.23 18.64 -38.08
CA LEU A 363 5.02 17.44 -37.83
C LEU A 363 4.32 16.17 -38.33
N VAL A 364 3.02 16.04 -38.08
CA VAL A 364 2.18 14.94 -38.59
C VAL A 364 2.13 14.94 -40.12
N MET A 365 1.97 16.13 -40.74
CA MET A 365 2.04 16.27 -42.20
C MET A 365 3.38 15.79 -42.77
N LYS A 366 4.51 16.16 -42.15
CA LYS A 366 5.84 15.70 -42.58
C LYS A 366 5.99 14.18 -42.49
N GLN A 367 5.48 13.55 -41.44
CA GLN A 367 5.56 12.09 -41.26
C GLN A 367 4.72 11.33 -42.29
N GLN A 368 3.54 11.84 -42.64
CA GLN A 368 2.70 11.23 -43.69
C GLN A 368 3.27 11.37 -45.11
N HIS A 369 4.14 12.34 -45.36
CA HIS A 369 4.85 12.44 -46.64
C HIS A 369 6.06 11.48 -46.74
N ASP A 370 6.56 10.94 -45.62
CA ASP A 370 7.79 10.12 -45.54
C ASP A 370 7.52 8.62 -45.25
N VAL A 371 6.29 8.16 -45.55
CA VAL A 371 5.74 6.84 -45.15
C VAL A 371 6.57 5.64 -45.60
N LYS A 372 7.31 5.74 -46.72
CA LYS A 372 8.14 4.62 -47.22
C LYS A 372 9.50 4.51 -46.51
N GLN A 373 10.03 5.59 -45.95
CA GLN A 373 11.32 5.60 -45.26
C GLN A 373 11.13 5.31 -43.77
N ALA A 374 10.07 5.87 -43.16
CA ALA A 374 9.69 5.63 -41.76
C ALA A 374 9.24 4.18 -41.47
N GLN A 375 8.51 3.53 -42.38
CA GLN A 375 8.17 2.09 -42.25
C GLN A 375 9.41 1.19 -42.21
N LYS A 376 10.43 1.50 -43.02
CA LYS A 376 11.66 0.71 -43.12
C LYS A 376 12.54 0.86 -41.87
N GLU A 377 12.54 2.02 -41.23
CA GLU A 377 13.25 2.28 -39.96
C GLU A 377 12.51 1.72 -38.73
N SER A 378 11.17 1.79 -38.72
CA SER A 378 10.33 1.20 -37.66
C SER A 378 10.42 -0.33 -37.64
N LEU A 379 10.43 -0.98 -38.82
CA LEU A 379 10.65 -2.43 -38.94
C LEU A 379 12.06 -2.84 -38.46
N LYS A 380 13.10 -2.07 -38.80
CA LYS A 380 14.46 -2.29 -38.26
C LYS A 380 14.54 -2.16 -36.74
N LYS A 381 13.82 -1.20 -36.13
CA LYS A 381 13.75 -1.06 -34.67
C LYS A 381 12.97 -2.19 -34.00
N LYS A 382 11.90 -2.71 -34.65
CA LYS A 382 11.15 -3.89 -34.20
C LYS A 382 11.98 -5.19 -34.28
N ASP A 383 12.84 -5.33 -35.29
CA ASP A 383 13.76 -6.48 -35.40
C ASP A 383 14.88 -6.47 -34.35
N ILE A 384 15.35 -5.29 -33.93
CA ILE A 384 16.36 -5.16 -32.86
C ILE A 384 15.73 -5.46 -31.48
N SER A 385 14.49 -5.03 -31.24
CA SER A 385 13.78 -5.24 -29.97
C SER A 385 13.18 -6.64 -29.81
N ALA A 386 12.90 -7.35 -30.91
CA ALA A 386 12.47 -8.75 -30.88
C ALA A 386 13.56 -9.73 -30.38
N ASN A 387 14.84 -9.34 -30.46
CA ASN A 387 15.98 -10.13 -29.96
C ASN A 387 16.37 -9.82 -28.51
N GLN A 388 15.71 -8.86 -27.86
CA GLN A 388 15.94 -8.50 -26.45
C GLN A 388 14.64 -8.65 -25.65
N SER A 389 14.10 -9.87 -25.60
CA SER A 389 13.13 -10.24 -24.57
C SER A 389 13.87 -10.59 -23.28
N GLU A 390 14.52 -9.60 -22.66
CA GLU A 390 14.97 -9.73 -21.28
C GLU A 390 13.80 -9.40 -20.35
N ARG A 391 13.43 -10.37 -19.52
CA ARG A 391 12.58 -10.12 -18.36
C ARG A 391 13.30 -9.11 -17.47
N PHE A 392 12.74 -7.92 -17.36
CA PHE A 392 13.19 -6.91 -16.40
C PHE A 392 12.89 -7.39 -14.97
N ASP A 393 13.88 -8.03 -14.34
CA ASP A 393 13.90 -8.25 -12.89
C ASP A 393 14.39 -6.97 -12.20
N ILE A 394 13.47 -6.26 -11.56
CA ILE A 394 13.69 -4.94 -10.93
C ILE A 394 14.64 -5.03 -9.72
N GLU A 395 14.87 -6.23 -9.18
CA GLU A 395 15.62 -6.42 -7.93
C GLU A 395 17.16 -6.44 -8.10
N SER A 396 17.71 -6.51 -9.32
CA SER A 396 19.17 -6.51 -9.57
C SER A 396 19.74 -5.14 -10.02
N LEU A 397 18.96 -4.07 -9.93
CA LEU A 397 19.26 -2.74 -10.52
C LEU A 397 19.99 -1.75 -9.59
N ASP A 398 20.32 -2.15 -8.36
CA ASP A 398 20.85 -1.22 -7.35
C ASP A 398 22.23 -0.65 -7.69
N ASP A 399 23.05 -1.36 -8.49
CA ASP A 399 24.43 -0.95 -8.85
C ASP A 399 24.56 -0.39 -10.28
N ASP A 400 23.49 -0.33 -11.06
CA ASP A 400 23.54 0.18 -12.44
C ASP A 400 23.29 1.70 -12.48
N PRO A 401 24.25 2.52 -12.96
CA PRO A 401 24.09 3.96 -13.12
C PRO A 401 23.04 4.37 -14.16
N GLU A 402 22.66 3.50 -15.11
CA GLU A 402 21.56 3.79 -16.07
C GLU A 402 20.20 3.97 -15.37
N PHE A 403 20.06 3.46 -14.14
CA PHE A 403 18.82 3.53 -13.35
C PHE A 403 18.79 4.67 -12.31
N ASP A 404 19.81 5.53 -12.26
CA ASP A 404 19.90 6.63 -11.28
C ASP A 404 18.70 7.59 -11.37
N CYS A 405 18.17 7.81 -12.57
CA CYS A 405 16.94 8.58 -12.77
C CYS A 405 15.75 7.96 -12.01
N ILE A 406 15.54 6.65 -12.11
CA ILE A 406 14.44 5.95 -11.44
C ILE A 406 14.64 5.93 -9.92
N LYS A 407 15.89 5.79 -9.47
CA LYS A 407 16.25 5.90 -8.05
C LYS A 407 15.88 7.27 -7.50
N ASP A 408 16.18 8.35 -8.22
CA ASP A 408 15.88 9.72 -7.78
C ASP A 408 14.38 10.06 -7.79
N ILE A 409 13.62 9.52 -8.74
CA ILE A 409 12.14 9.58 -8.73
C ILE A 409 11.63 8.92 -7.44
N THR A 410 12.11 7.71 -7.14
CA THR A 410 11.70 6.97 -5.95
C THR A 410 12.10 7.70 -4.67
N ARG A 411 13.34 8.20 -4.58
CA ARG A 411 13.83 9.01 -3.45
C ARG A 411 12.94 10.22 -3.20
N SER A 412 12.55 10.94 -4.25
CA SER A 412 11.70 12.15 -4.13
C SER A 412 10.33 11.84 -3.57
N VAL A 413 9.67 10.80 -4.09
CA VAL A 413 8.38 10.34 -3.55
C VAL A 413 8.53 9.93 -2.09
N ARG A 414 9.61 9.23 -1.73
CA ARG A 414 9.87 8.79 -0.35
C ARG A 414 10.18 9.94 0.59
N ALA A 415 10.91 10.95 0.14
CA ALA A 415 11.21 12.16 0.90
C ALA A 415 9.94 12.92 1.28
N VAL A 416 9.04 13.14 0.31
CA VAL A 416 7.74 13.77 0.57
C VAL A 416 6.92 12.95 1.57
N GLU A 417 6.96 11.61 1.48
CA GLU A 417 6.30 10.73 2.44
C GLU A 417 6.91 10.81 3.85
N ILE A 418 8.24 10.81 3.97
CA ILE A 418 8.97 10.88 5.26
C ILE A 418 8.74 12.24 5.93
N LEU A 419 8.94 13.33 5.19
CA LEU A 419 8.71 14.69 5.68
C LEU A 419 7.24 14.88 6.09
N GLY A 420 6.31 14.43 5.26
CA GLY A 420 4.88 14.45 5.58
C GLY A 420 4.55 13.71 6.88
N GLN A 421 5.21 12.56 7.14
CA GLN A 421 5.06 11.86 8.41
C GLN A 421 5.61 12.67 9.59
N ILE A 422 6.80 13.27 9.47
CA ILE A 422 7.36 14.13 10.53
C ILE A 422 6.42 15.30 10.85
N ILE A 423 5.94 16.00 9.82
CA ILE A 423 5.02 17.14 9.96
C ILE A 423 3.76 16.71 10.70
N LYS A 424 3.08 15.64 10.25
CA LYS A 424 1.86 15.14 10.88
C LYS A 424 2.09 14.66 12.31
N ASN A 425 3.23 14.05 12.57
CA ASN A 425 3.56 13.49 13.89
C ASN A 425 3.93 14.56 14.92
N ARG A 426 4.50 15.68 14.48
CA ARG A 426 5.05 16.71 15.37
C ARG A 426 4.36 18.07 15.26
N HIS A 427 3.29 18.20 14.49
CA HIS A 427 2.56 19.47 14.28
C HIS A 427 2.19 20.23 15.56
N ALA A 428 2.00 19.53 16.69
CA ALA A 428 1.71 20.14 17.99
C ALA A 428 2.94 20.30 18.92
N SER A 429 4.12 19.83 18.51
CA SER A 429 5.34 19.79 19.35
C SER A 429 6.56 20.50 18.74
N ILE A 430 6.54 20.86 17.45
CA ILE A 430 7.57 21.70 16.83
C ILE A 430 7.10 23.15 16.73
N GLU A 431 8.05 24.08 16.75
CA GLU A 431 7.76 25.51 16.65
C GLU A 431 7.08 25.83 15.31
N LEU A 432 6.11 26.75 15.31
CA LEU A 432 5.31 27.08 14.13
C LEU A 432 6.16 27.52 12.93
N GLY A 433 7.23 28.28 13.16
CA GLY A 433 8.18 28.69 12.11
C GLY A 433 8.87 27.49 11.45
N GLN A 434 9.39 26.57 12.28
CA GLN A 434 10.01 25.32 11.81
C GLN A 434 9.00 24.41 11.09
N LEU A 435 7.75 24.35 11.58
CA LEU A 435 6.68 23.58 10.95
C LEU A 435 6.35 24.13 9.55
N LYS A 436 6.30 25.46 9.39
CA LYS A 436 6.12 26.11 8.10
C LYS A 436 7.28 25.83 7.14
N GLU A 437 8.51 25.94 7.63
CA GLU A 437 9.71 25.65 6.84
C GLU A 437 9.71 24.19 6.37
N LEU A 438 9.48 23.24 7.28
CA LEU A 438 9.42 21.81 6.96
C LEU A 438 8.31 21.49 5.95
N SER A 439 7.14 22.09 6.12
CA SER A 439 6.00 21.94 5.20
C SER A 439 6.29 22.51 3.81
N THR A 440 7.01 23.63 3.77
CA THR A 440 7.46 24.26 2.54
C THR A 440 8.46 23.38 1.82
N GLU A 441 9.51 22.92 2.51
CA GLU A 441 10.55 22.07 1.90
C GLU A 441 9.99 20.72 1.43
N ALA A 442 9.09 20.10 2.20
CA ALA A 442 8.38 18.89 1.77
C ALA A 442 7.60 19.09 0.46
N THR A 443 6.99 20.26 0.31
CA THR A 443 6.27 20.64 -0.91
C THR A 443 7.23 20.85 -2.08
N LYS A 444 8.31 21.61 -1.85
CA LYS A 444 9.33 21.90 -2.87
C LYS A 444 9.99 20.64 -3.42
N VAL A 445 10.28 19.63 -2.60
CA VAL A 445 10.84 18.34 -3.08
C VAL A 445 9.96 17.74 -4.18
N GLY A 446 8.64 17.66 -3.95
CA GLY A 446 7.70 17.16 -4.96
C GLY A 446 7.65 18.04 -6.21
N LEU A 447 7.72 19.36 -6.05
CA LEU A 447 7.71 20.30 -7.17
C LEU A 447 9.03 20.32 -7.98
N ARG A 448 10.18 20.01 -7.38
CA ARG A 448 11.44 19.81 -8.11
C ARG A 448 11.39 18.55 -8.96
N PHE A 449 10.79 17.47 -8.45
CA PHE A 449 10.49 16.29 -9.27
C PHE A 449 9.54 16.64 -10.43
N LEU A 450 8.51 17.45 -10.18
CA LEU A 450 7.60 17.89 -11.24
C LEU A 450 8.32 18.73 -12.32
N ASN A 451 9.22 19.63 -11.92
CA ASN A 451 10.03 20.39 -12.88
C ASN A 451 10.94 19.48 -13.71
N PHE A 452 11.57 18.49 -13.06
CA PHE A 452 12.32 17.45 -13.76
C PHE A 452 11.45 16.73 -14.80
N TYR A 453 10.26 16.28 -14.42
CA TYR A 453 9.32 15.63 -15.33
C TYR A 453 8.93 16.52 -16.53
N LEU A 454 8.58 17.79 -16.29
CA LEU A 454 8.19 18.73 -17.35
C LEU A 454 9.35 18.98 -18.31
N THR A 455 10.56 19.21 -17.78
CA THR A 455 11.76 19.44 -18.57
C THR A 455 12.16 18.20 -19.38
N SER A 456 12.11 17.01 -18.77
CA SER A 456 12.36 15.75 -19.48
C SER A 456 11.33 15.52 -20.59
N THR A 457 10.05 15.81 -20.33
CA THR A 457 9.00 15.70 -21.35
C THR A 457 9.23 16.68 -22.50
N GLU A 458 9.70 17.90 -22.21
CA GLU A 458 10.07 18.87 -23.24
C GLU A 458 11.24 18.37 -24.10
N GLN A 459 12.21 17.67 -23.51
CA GLN A 459 13.37 17.13 -24.23
C GLN A 459 12.98 15.99 -25.19
N VAL A 460 12.09 15.10 -24.77
CA VAL A 460 11.69 13.91 -25.57
C VAL A 460 10.36 14.08 -26.33
N LYS A 461 9.85 15.31 -26.44
CA LYS A 461 8.51 15.58 -26.99
C LYS A 461 8.32 15.09 -28.42
N THR A 462 9.38 15.14 -29.23
CA THR A 462 9.40 14.66 -30.62
C THR A 462 9.34 13.14 -30.68
N GLU A 463 10.16 12.43 -29.90
CA GLU A 463 10.16 10.97 -29.85
C GLU A 463 8.84 10.43 -29.30
N LEU A 464 8.28 11.07 -28.27
CA LEU A 464 6.96 10.72 -27.75
C LEU A 464 5.87 10.88 -28.81
N MET A 465 5.95 11.94 -29.61
CA MET A 465 5.01 12.17 -30.71
C MET A 465 5.12 11.07 -31.76
N ASP A 466 6.34 10.67 -32.13
CA ASP A 466 6.57 9.59 -33.10
C ASP A 466 5.99 8.26 -32.61
N ILE A 467 6.15 7.95 -31.31
CA ILE A 467 5.58 6.76 -30.69
C ILE A 467 4.05 6.80 -30.73
N ILE A 468 3.44 7.95 -30.36
CA ILE A 468 1.98 8.11 -30.39
C ILE A 468 1.47 8.02 -31.83
N HIS A 469 2.18 8.62 -32.78
CA HIS A 469 1.82 8.60 -34.20
C HIS A 469 1.87 7.18 -34.76
N ALA A 470 2.96 6.44 -34.52
CA ALA A 470 3.11 5.05 -34.96
C ALA A 470 2.02 4.13 -34.40
N HIS A 471 1.56 4.36 -33.16
CA HIS A 471 0.47 3.60 -32.57
C HIS A 471 -0.91 3.93 -33.17
N LEU A 472 -1.07 5.14 -33.73
CA LEU A 472 -2.32 5.58 -34.37
C LEU A 472 -2.41 5.16 -35.84
N GLU A 473 -1.30 5.08 -36.57
CA GLU A 473 -1.26 4.63 -37.98
C GLU A 473 -1.64 3.16 -38.17
N ASP A 474 -1.52 2.32 -37.13
CA ASP A 474 -2.07 0.95 -37.16
C ASP A 474 -3.62 0.95 -37.37
N ASN A 475 -4.29 2.11 -37.21
CA ASN A 475 -5.69 2.34 -37.57
C ASN A 475 -5.81 3.09 -38.92
N LEU A 476 -5.84 2.33 -40.03
CA LEU A 476 -5.71 2.76 -41.43
C LEU A 476 -6.70 3.82 -42.00
N ASN A 477 -7.62 4.40 -41.21
CA ASN A 477 -8.72 5.24 -41.72
C ASN A 477 -8.76 6.69 -41.18
N LEU A 478 -7.72 7.16 -40.48
CA LEU A 478 -7.72 8.51 -39.90
C LEU A 478 -7.07 9.55 -40.82
N THR A 479 -7.69 10.72 -40.91
CA THR A 479 -7.12 11.89 -41.60
C THR A 479 -5.96 12.52 -40.82
N VAL A 480 -5.09 13.30 -41.48
CA VAL A 480 -4.02 14.11 -40.85
C VAL A 480 -4.54 14.92 -39.66
N GLU A 481 -5.72 15.52 -39.83
CA GLU A 481 -6.32 16.40 -38.83
C GLU A 481 -6.78 15.61 -37.60
N GLU A 482 -7.37 14.43 -37.80
CA GLU A 482 -7.77 13.52 -36.73
C GLU A 482 -6.56 12.96 -35.97
N ILE A 483 -5.51 12.55 -36.69
CA ILE A 483 -4.25 12.09 -36.09
C ILE A 483 -3.61 13.22 -35.28
N SER A 484 -3.51 14.42 -35.84
CA SER A 484 -2.96 15.59 -35.14
C SER A 484 -3.75 15.93 -33.88
N LYS A 485 -5.09 15.84 -33.94
CA LYS A 485 -5.97 16.07 -32.77
C LYS A 485 -5.76 15.00 -31.70
N GLN A 486 -5.59 13.74 -32.10
CA GLN A 486 -5.41 12.64 -31.17
C GLN A 486 -4.02 12.65 -30.52
N VAL A 487 -2.97 12.93 -31.29
CA VAL A 487 -1.59 13.14 -30.78
C VAL A 487 -1.58 14.27 -29.75
N ARG A 488 -2.16 15.43 -30.09
CA ARG A 488 -2.33 16.57 -29.18
C ARG A 488 -3.02 16.16 -27.88
N ARG A 489 -4.14 15.44 -27.98
CA ARG A 489 -4.92 15.01 -26.83
C ARG A 489 -4.13 14.05 -25.93
N THR A 490 -3.50 13.03 -26.50
CA THR A 490 -2.72 12.02 -25.76
C THR A 490 -1.51 12.64 -25.08
N PHE A 491 -0.76 13.49 -25.79
CA PHE A 491 0.39 14.18 -25.22
C PHE A 491 -0.01 15.07 -24.03
N MET A 492 -1.06 15.89 -24.21
CA MET A 492 -1.57 16.70 -23.11
C MET A 492 -2.05 15.85 -21.94
N GLN A 493 -2.77 14.75 -22.20
CA GLN A 493 -3.24 13.84 -21.14
C GLN A 493 -2.08 13.27 -20.31
N LEU A 494 -0.96 12.90 -20.94
CA LEU A 494 0.24 12.42 -20.24
C LEU A 494 0.78 13.48 -19.27
N VAL A 495 0.99 14.70 -19.78
CA VAL A 495 1.48 15.84 -18.98
C VAL A 495 0.52 16.17 -17.83
N TYR A 496 -0.78 16.23 -18.11
CA TYR A 496 -1.81 16.50 -17.12
C TYR A 496 -1.84 15.46 -16.01
N GLN A 497 -1.85 14.17 -16.36
CA GLN A 497 -2.00 13.09 -15.39
C GLN A 497 -0.83 13.03 -14.41
N ILE A 498 0.41 13.15 -14.89
CA ILE A 498 1.58 13.13 -14.01
C ILE A 498 1.61 14.38 -13.13
N THR A 499 1.34 15.56 -13.70
CA THR A 499 1.23 16.81 -12.93
C THR A 499 0.19 16.72 -11.83
N PHE A 500 -1.03 16.26 -12.16
CA PHE A 500 -2.12 16.05 -11.21
C PHE A 500 -1.73 15.07 -10.10
N ASN A 501 -1.11 13.94 -10.46
CA ASN A 501 -0.69 12.93 -9.51
C ASN A 501 0.40 13.43 -8.56
N VAL A 502 1.33 14.28 -9.01
CA VAL A 502 2.33 14.89 -8.14
C VAL A 502 1.69 15.86 -7.15
N ILE A 503 0.85 16.79 -7.63
CA ILE A 503 0.12 17.74 -6.77
C ILE A 503 -0.68 16.97 -5.70
N ARG A 504 -1.42 15.94 -6.12
CA ARG A 504 -2.17 15.07 -5.21
C ARG A 504 -1.24 14.34 -4.24
N LYS A 505 -0.15 13.74 -4.72
CA LYS A 505 0.79 13.00 -3.88
C LYS A 505 1.40 13.88 -2.79
N VAL A 506 1.80 15.10 -3.13
CA VAL A 506 2.30 16.08 -2.17
C VAL A 506 1.21 16.40 -1.16
N SER A 507 0.04 16.86 -1.63
CA SER A 507 -1.10 17.26 -0.79
C SER A 507 -1.50 16.19 0.22
N PHE A 508 -1.60 14.92 -0.19
CA PHE A 508 -2.01 13.82 0.69
C PHE A 508 -0.89 13.35 1.63
N SER A 509 0.38 13.56 1.27
CA SER A 509 1.51 13.14 2.11
C SER A 509 1.71 14.10 3.28
N VAL A 510 1.64 15.42 3.02
CA VAL A 510 1.83 16.48 4.01
C VAL A 510 0.54 16.95 4.66
N GLY A 511 -0.62 16.65 4.06
CA GLY A 511 -1.90 17.17 4.51
C GLY A 511 -2.47 16.47 5.74
N HIS A 512 -3.09 17.28 6.59
CA HIS A 512 -3.84 16.89 7.78
C HIS A 512 -4.81 18.03 8.13
N LYS A 513 -5.93 17.73 8.81
CA LYS A 513 -6.94 18.72 9.20
C LYS A 513 -6.35 19.91 9.96
N GLU A 514 -5.40 19.66 10.85
CA GLU A 514 -4.73 20.69 11.67
C GLU A 514 -3.72 21.52 10.89
N LEU A 515 -3.33 21.09 9.68
CA LEU A 515 -2.30 21.75 8.86
C LEU A 515 -2.88 22.61 7.74
N VAL A 516 -4.20 22.57 7.50
CA VAL A 516 -4.85 23.26 6.37
C VAL A 516 -4.58 24.78 6.40
N ASN A 517 -4.62 25.40 7.58
CA ASN A 517 -4.35 26.83 7.72
C ASN A 517 -2.88 27.17 7.46
N ILE A 518 -1.95 26.32 7.90
CA ILE A 518 -0.52 26.51 7.65
C ILE A 518 -0.23 26.52 6.15
N PHE A 519 -0.80 25.57 5.41
CA PHE A 519 -0.65 25.53 3.95
C PHE A 519 -1.32 26.70 3.23
N SER A 520 -2.39 27.25 3.80
CA SER A 520 -3.00 28.48 3.31
C SER A 520 -2.06 29.68 3.44
N GLU A 521 -1.34 29.79 4.56
CA GLU A 521 -0.35 30.85 4.78
C GLU A 521 0.85 30.67 3.84
N ILE A 522 1.38 29.45 3.72
CA ILE A 522 2.50 29.15 2.81
C ILE A 522 2.15 29.49 1.35
N ALA A 523 0.93 29.18 0.91
CA ALA A 523 0.49 29.50 -0.45
C ALA A 523 0.38 31.02 -0.71
N LEU A 524 0.00 31.79 0.31
CA LEU A 524 -0.02 33.25 0.26
C LEU A 524 1.38 33.86 0.29
N ASP A 525 2.33 33.24 0.96
CA ASP A 525 3.71 33.73 1.03
C ASP A 525 4.48 33.47 -0.27
N ILE A 526 4.26 32.31 -0.91
CA ILE A 526 4.99 31.88 -2.12
C ILE A 526 4.32 32.35 -3.42
N GLU A 527 2.99 32.44 -3.42
CA GLU A 527 2.16 32.95 -4.52
C GLU A 527 2.33 32.28 -5.91
N THR A 528 2.50 30.95 -5.95
CA THR A 528 2.60 30.21 -7.23
C THR A 528 1.36 29.35 -7.52
N PRO A 529 0.99 29.13 -8.79
CA PRO A 529 -0.09 28.21 -9.15
C PRO A 529 0.05 26.82 -8.55
N ALA A 530 1.28 26.28 -8.49
CA ALA A 530 1.55 24.99 -7.87
C ALA A 530 1.13 24.94 -6.39
N PHE A 531 1.51 25.94 -5.59
CA PHE A 531 1.12 26.00 -4.17
C PHE A 531 -0.38 26.22 -3.98
N TYR A 532 -1.03 27.05 -4.82
CA TYR A 532 -2.48 27.23 -4.75
C TYR A 532 -3.25 25.94 -5.11
N LEU A 533 -2.75 25.13 -6.05
CA LEU A 533 -3.37 23.84 -6.38
C LEU A 533 -3.22 22.83 -5.24
N ILE A 534 -2.07 22.84 -4.53
CA ILE A 534 -1.86 22.03 -3.33
C ILE A 534 -2.80 22.51 -2.20
N GLU A 535 -2.92 23.82 -1.97
CA GLU A 535 -3.88 24.38 -1.01
C GLU A 535 -5.31 23.94 -1.36
N ALA A 536 -5.73 24.03 -2.62
CA ALA A 536 -7.08 23.62 -3.04
C ALA A 536 -7.36 22.14 -2.76
N SER A 537 -6.40 21.28 -3.12
CA SER A 537 -6.46 19.83 -2.86
C SER A 537 -6.56 19.53 -1.36
N MET A 538 -5.77 20.23 -0.53
CA MET A 538 -5.81 20.08 0.93
C MET A 538 -7.11 20.60 1.56
N GLN A 539 -7.59 21.76 1.12
CA GLN A 539 -8.84 22.34 1.57
C GLN A 539 -10.02 21.39 1.28
N LEU A 540 -10.07 20.84 0.07
CA LEU A 540 -11.11 19.90 -0.31
C LEU A 540 -11.03 18.60 0.50
N GLU A 541 -9.85 18.02 0.66
CA GLU A 541 -9.73 16.71 1.30
C GLU A 541 -9.82 16.76 2.84
N PHE A 542 -9.27 17.80 3.48
CA PHE A 542 -9.08 17.83 4.93
C PHE A 542 -9.91 18.89 5.67
N ALA A 543 -10.48 19.88 4.98
CA ALA A 543 -11.33 20.91 5.60
C ALA A 543 -12.79 20.87 5.17
N SER A 544 -13.13 20.22 4.06
CA SER A 544 -14.54 20.03 3.69
C SER A 544 -15.26 19.18 4.71
N THR A 545 -16.48 19.60 5.06
CA THR A 545 -17.39 18.81 5.90
C THR A 545 -18.58 18.32 5.08
N GLN A 546 -19.42 17.46 5.67
CA GLN A 546 -20.55 16.79 5.02
C GLN A 546 -21.42 17.69 4.14
N ASN A 547 -21.55 18.98 4.47
CA ASN A 547 -22.41 19.94 3.75
C ASN A 547 -21.71 21.26 3.39
N ASN A 548 -20.38 21.33 3.47
CA ASN A 548 -19.68 22.60 3.24
C ASN A 548 -18.35 22.39 2.53
N ILE A 549 -18.34 22.67 1.22
CA ILE A 549 -17.10 22.88 0.48
C ILE A 549 -16.52 24.27 0.82
N PRO A 550 -15.19 24.44 0.83
CA PRO A 550 -14.55 25.71 1.21
C PRO A 550 -14.66 26.77 0.10
N LYS A 551 -15.89 27.21 -0.22
CA LYS A 551 -16.25 28.08 -1.35
C LYS A 551 -15.37 29.33 -1.45
N LYS A 552 -15.25 30.08 -0.35
CA LYS A 552 -14.47 31.34 -0.31
C LYS A 552 -13.00 31.11 -0.68
N LYS A 553 -12.41 30.02 -0.20
CA LYS A 553 -11.02 29.66 -0.48
C LYS A 553 -10.84 29.23 -1.93
N LEU A 554 -11.72 28.36 -2.42
CA LEU A 554 -11.69 27.92 -3.82
C LEU A 554 -11.91 29.07 -4.81
N GLU A 555 -12.79 30.03 -4.50
CA GLU A 555 -12.95 31.26 -5.28
C GLU A 555 -11.70 32.13 -5.29
N ALA A 556 -11.00 32.26 -4.16
CA ALA A 556 -9.75 33.01 -4.09
C ALA A 556 -8.66 32.35 -4.94
N ILE A 557 -8.53 31.02 -4.82
CA ILE A 557 -7.60 30.21 -5.61
C ILE A 557 -7.93 30.29 -7.11
N TRP A 558 -9.21 30.17 -7.47
CA TRP A 558 -9.68 30.30 -8.86
C TRP A 558 -9.22 31.60 -9.52
N LYS A 559 -9.34 32.73 -8.81
CA LYS A 559 -8.88 34.03 -9.32
C LYS A 559 -7.37 34.05 -9.60
N LYS A 560 -6.57 33.31 -8.83
CA LYS A 560 -5.11 33.23 -9.00
C LYS A 560 -4.72 32.28 -10.14
N VAL A 561 -5.46 31.21 -10.41
CA VAL A 561 -5.05 30.17 -11.38
C VAL A 561 -5.83 30.16 -12.70
N SER A 562 -7.02 30.76 -12.78
CA SER A 562 -7.92 30.68 -13.95
C SER A 562 -7.34 31.25 -15.25
N SER A 563 -6.37 32.16 -15.17
CA SER A 563 -5.69 32.73 -16.35
C SER A 563 -4.67 31.77 -16.99
N ASN A 564 -4.27 30.71 -16.29
CA ASN A 564 -3.37 29.68 -16.78
C ASN A 564 -4.18 28.43 -17.15
N PHE A 565 -4.10 28.00 -18.41
CA PHE A 565 -4.88 26.88 -18.92
C PHE A 565 -4.60 25.55 -18.20
N LEU A 566 -3.32 25.24 -17.91
CA LEU A 566 -2.94 24.02 -17.18
C LEU A 566 -3.46 24.09 -15.74
N ALA A 567 -3.19 25.18 -15.04
CA ALA A 567 -3.57 25.32 -13.64
C ALA A 567 -5.10 25.38 -13.44
N LYS A 568 -5.81 26.10 -14.32
CA LYS A 568 -7.27 26.11 -14.38
C LYS A 568 -7.82 24.69 -14.50
N ARG A 569 -7.31 23.92 -15.46
CA ARG A 569 -7.79 22.56 -15.70
C ARG A 569 -7.50 21.62 -14.52
N LEU A 570 -6.31 21.72 -13.95
CA LEU A 570 -5.93 20.95 -12.75
C LEU A 570 -6.86 21.25 -11.57
N LEU A 571 -7.19 22.52 -11.32
CA LEU A 571 -8.14 22.89 -10.26
C LEU A 571 -9.52 22.28 -10.50
N GLN A 572 -10.01 22.31 -11.75
CA GLN A 572 -11.29 21.70 -12.10
C GLN A 572 -11.26 20.17 -11.88
N ASP A 573 -10.18 19.51 -12.28
CA ASP A 573 -10.03 18.06 -12.10
C ASP A 573 -9.88 17.68 -10.60
N ILE A 574 -9.25 18.52 -9.78
CA ILE A 574 -9.21 18.36 -8.31
C ILE A 574 -10.64 18.40 -7.73
N VAL A 575 -11.45 19.37 -8.15
CA VAL A 575 -12.85 19.51 -7.71
C VAL A 575 -13.72 18.35 -8.19
N LEU A 576 -13.59 17.95 -9.46
CA LEU A 576 -14.31 16.79 -10.02
C LEU A 576 -13.93 15.50 -9.31
N GLN A 577 -12.65 15.31 -8.99
CA GLN A 577 -12.21 14.16 -8.20
C GLN A 577 -12.85 14.15 -6.81
N TYR A 578 -12.92 15.31 -6.15
CA TYR A 578 -13.62 15.41 -4.87
C TYR A 578 -15.11 15.06 -5.02
N GLN A 579 -15.79 15.55 -6.06
CA GLN A 579 -17.20 15.20 -6.33
C GLN A 579 -17.44 13.73 -6.67
N TYR A 580 -16.45 13.07 -7.27
CA TYR A 580 -16.50 11.64 -7.55
C TYR A 580 -16.54 10.83 -6.24
N PHE A 581 -15.72 11.20 -5.26
CA PHE A 581 -15.60 10.44 -4.01
C PHE A 581 -16.55 10.89 -2.89
N ASN A 582 -17.09 12.10 -2.94
CA ASN A 582 -17.88 12.67 -1.85
C ASN A 582 -19.28 13.07 -2.34
N TYR A 583 -20.24 13.06 -1.42
CA TYR A 583 -21.54 13.68 -1.69
C TYR A 583 -21.36 15.20 -1.80
N VAL A 584 -22.02 15.81 -2.78
CA VAL A 584 -22.02 17.27 -3.00
C VAL A 584 -23.44 17.69 -3.33
N SER A 585 -23.96 18.63 -2.53
CA SER A 585 -25.34 19.10 -2.63
C SER A 585 -25.61 19.74 -3.99
N TYR A 586 -26.88 19.74 -4.43
CA TYR A 586 -27.27 20.40 -5.68
C TYR A 586 -26.92 21.89 -5.69
N GLN A 587 -27.02 22.57 -4.54
CA GLN A 587 -26.64 23.98 -4.39
C GLN A 587 -25.14 24.18 -4.61
N ASP A 588 -24.31 23.28 -4.08
CA ASP A 588 -22.87 23.33 -4.27
C ASP A 588 -22.47 23.02 -5.71
N LYS A 589 -23.14 22.06 -6.38
CA LYS A 589 -22.94 21.79 -7.81
C LYS A 589 -23.23 23.01 -8.68
N ALA A 590 -24.34 23.70 -8.43
CA ALA A 590 -24.71 24.92 -9.14
C ALA A 590 -23.68 26.04 -8.91
N TRP A 591 -23.18 26.16 -7.69
CA TRP A 591 -22.09 27.09 -7.37
C TRP A 591 -20.79 26.72 -8.10
N ILE A 592 -20.39 25.44 -8.10
CA ILE A 592 -19.20 24.94 -8.83
C ILE A 592 -19.32 25.25 -10.32
N ALA A 593 -20.50 25.01 -10.92
CA ALA A 593 -20.72 25.29 -12.33
C ALA A 593 -20.57 26.76 -12.68
N THR A 594 -21.07 27.64 -11.82
CA THR A 594 -21.05 29.08 -12.04
C THR A 594 -19.69 29.71 -11.75
N LYS A 595 -19.01 29.28 -10.68
CA LYS A 595 -17.79 29.93 -10.17
C LYS A 595 -16.51 29.30 -10.66
N LEU A 596 -16.50 27.99 -10.90
CA LEU A 596 -15.32 27.22 -11.32
C LEU A 596 -15.46 26.70 -12.76
N GLU A 597 -16.51 27.13 -13.47
CA GLU A 597 -16.76 26.82 -14.88
C GLU A 597 -16.73 25.30 -15.19
N ILE A 598 -17.32 24.50 -14.30
CA ILE A 598 -17.47 23.04 -14.49
C ILE A 598 -18.94 22.75 -14.82
N PRO A 599 -19.30 22.49 -16.08
CA PRO A 599 -20.70 22.28 -16.48
C PRO A 599 -21.42 21.17 -15.68
N LEU A 600 -22.71 21.35 -15.40
CA LEU A 600 -23.50 20.42 -14.57
C LEU A 600 -23.58 19.01 -15.19
N ASP A 601 -23.70 18.91 -16.50
CA ASP A 601 -23.64 17.66 -17.26
C ASP A 601 -22.32 16.91 -17.02
N THR A 602 -21.20 17.63 -17.00
CA THR A 602 -19.89 17.04 -16.67
C THR A 602 -19.86 16.52 -15.23
N GLN A 603 -20.41 17.28 -14.28
CA GLN A 603 -20.49 16.87 -12.87
C GLN A 603 -21.40 15.64 -12.67
N ASP A 604 -22.53 15.59 -13.39
CA ASP A 604 -23.50 14.51 -13.30
C ASP A 604 -23.01 13.22 -13.95
N VAL A 605 -22.26 13.30 -15.06
CA VAL A 605 -21.56 12.13 -15.63
C VAL A 605 -20.64 11.51 -14.58
N VAL A 606 -19.84 12.32 -13.89
CA VAL A 606 -18.90 11.86 -12.85
C VAL A 606 -19.62 11.16 -11.68
N GLN A 607 -20.80 11.64 -11.27
CA GLN A 607 -21.57 10.99 -10.20
C GLN A 607 -22.38 9.76 -10.65
N ASN A 608 -22.83 9.72 -11.91
CA ASN A 608 -23.62 8.60 -12.44
C ASN A 608 -22.80 7.32 -12.65
N TYR A 609 -21.46 7.40 -12.72
CA TYR A 609 -20.58 6.22 -12.66
C TYR A 609 -20.71 5.40 -11.36
N LYS A 610 -21.33 5.94 -10.30
CA LYS A 610 -21.62 5.21 -9.05
C LYS A 610 -22.71 4.14 -9.17
N LYS A 611 -23.51 4.14 -10.24
CA LYS A 611 -24.50 3.07 -10.46
C LYS A 611 -23.85 1.95 -11.27
N PRO A 612 -23.60 0.75 -10.69
CA PRO A 612 -23.17 -0.37 -11.51
C PRO A 612 -24.25 -0.60 -12.58
N LYS A 613 -23.82 -0.73 -13.85
CA LYS A 613 -24.69 -1.25 -14.90
C LYS A 613 -25.16 -2.62 -14.44
N THR A 614 -26.39 -2.69 -13.95
CA THR A 614 -27.09 -3.96 -13.75
C THR A 614 -27.15 -4.62 -15.11
N LEU A 615 -26.29 -5.62 -15.32
CA LEU A 615 -26.48 -6.58 -16.39
C LEU A 615 -27.87 -7.18 -16.15
N ALA A 616 -28.84 -6.77 -16.96
CA ALA A 616 -30.15 -7.37 -16.97
C ALA A 616 -29.95 -8.88 -17.08
N LYS A 617 -30.40 -9.63 -16.05
CA LYS A 617 -30.53 -11.08 -16.17
C LYS A 617 -31.38 -11.32 -17.40
N LYS A 618 -30.77 -11.84 -18.47
CA LYS A 618 -31.55 -12.47 -19.53
C LYS A 618 -32.20 -13.69 -18.88
N ASN A 619 -33.53 -13.67 -18.87
CA ASN A 619 -34.38 -14.80 -18.49
C ASN A 619 -34.05 -16.05 -19.30
#